data_AF-A0A6J1LLP3-F1
#
_entry.id   AF-A0A6J1LLP3-F1
#
_cell.length_a   1.000
_cell.length_b   1.000
_cell.length_c   1.000
_cell.angle_alpha   90.00
_cell.angle_beta   90.00
_cell.angle_gamma   90.00
#
_symmetry.space_group_name_H-M   'P 1'
#
loop_
_entity.id
_entity.type
_entity.pdbx_description
1 polymer ?
#
loop_
_entity_poly.entity_id
_entity_poly.type
_entity_poly.pdbx_seq_one_letter_code
_entity_poly.pdbx_strand_id
1 'polypeptide(L)'
;MNFGALARSLSHSLRLSLGSKKQTSNTPTENEDTRVSTPIASDDSEQPQREHLSQAVAQLTDRREPYRQTVELILDKVSELEHTIYEDQQQEFKLRMALERQTERIHELNFSLDTEKQRNERLVQLLRGVDTDSCSESESESRLLRSMRLGSKSELYDSISPMLMQQRYDELKSSHRQAHRQLAKKDKVIKMLRCDLEVLRGKYDSICSDYRNEHRRLNDLYTRYLDLRQKKKQQVFMLKETLGFASECIMYAQQTIDGCSRGCRIDPQDLHNFNQNFEFFMHSLRNCCCQRRLLELQQQEEEMQQQELEFPSSQESNATNSTSQVEVAKQKRRSHRKRQKP
;
A
#
# COMPACT_ATOMS: atom_id res chain seq x y z
N MET A 1 -22.29 -0.60 -12.84
CA MET A 1 -22.54 0.85 -12.69
C MET A 1 -21.43 1.59 -13.41
N ASN A 2 -21.75 2.60 -14.23
CA ASN A 2 -20.75 3.26 -15.08
C ASN A 2 -20.16 4.49 -14.34
N PHE A 3 -19.11 4.25 -13.55
CA PHE A 3 -18.50 5.27 -12.68
C PHE A 3 -17.90 6.46 -13.45
N GLY A 4 -17.51 6.25 -14.71
CA GLY A 4 -17.05 7.33 -15.60
C GLY A 4 -18.13 8.33 -16.00
N ALA A 5 -19.42 7.99 -15.90
CA ALA A 5 -20.52 8.96 -16.07
C ALA A 5 -20.73 9.82 -14.82
N LEU A 6 -20.51 9.24 -13.64
CA LEU A 6 -20.60 9.91 -12.35
C LEU A 6 -19.45 10.93 -12.17
N ALA A 7 -18.23 10.53 -12.53
CA ALA A 7 -17.04 11.39 -12.48
C ALA A 7 -17.17 12.61 -13.41
N ARG A 8 -17.70 12.42 -14.63
CA ARG A 8 -17.98 13.51 -15.59
C ARG A 8 -19.10 14.45 -15.12
N SER A 9 -20.12 13.91 -14.45
CA SER A 9 -21.22 14.72 -13.88
C SER A 9 -20.74 15.58 -12.70
N LEU A 10 -19.88 15.03 -11.83
CA LEU A 10 -19.33 15.76 -10.68
C LEU A 10 -18.32 16.84 -11.08
N SER A 11 -17.51 16.58 -12.11
CA SER A 11 -16.58 17.59 -12.64
C SER A 11 -17.31 18.76 -13.32
N HIS A 12 -18.46 18.52 -13.96
CA HIS A 12 -19.30 19.58 -14.52
C HIS A 12 -19.97 20.45 -13.45
N SER A 13 -20.36 19.87 -12.31
CA SER A 13 -21.00 20.56 -11.19
C SER A 13 -20.02 21.46 -10.40
N LEU A 14 -18.73 21.10 -10.37
CA LEU A 14 -17.71 21.78 -9.57
C LEU A 14 -16.85 22.80 -10.35
N ARG A 15 -17.14 23.09 -11.63
CA ARG A 15 -16.36 24.01 -12.50
C ARG A 15 -14.84 23.79 -12.41
N LEU A 16 -14.41 22.54 -12.32
CA LEU A 16 -12.99 22.18 -12.30
C LEU A 16 -12.48 22.13 -13.74
N SER A 17 -11.78 23.17 -14.19
CA SER A 17 -11.08 23.14 -15.47
C SER A 17 -9.87 22.20 -15.37
N LEU A 18 -10.05 20.94 -15.71
CA LEU A 18 -8.94 20.03 -16.01
C LEU A 18 -8.35 20.45 -17.36
N GLY A 19 -7.26 21.21 -17.30
CA GLY A 19 -6.46 21.58 -18.47
C GLY A 19 -5.82 20.35 -19.09
N SER A 20 -6.49 19.75 -20.08
CA SER A 20 -5.89 18.76 -20.98
C SER A 20 -5.48 19.46 -22.28
N LYS A 21 -4.19 19.76 -22.40
CA LYS A 21 -3.59 20.09 -23.71
C LYS A 21 -3.49 18.80 -24.53
N LYS A 22 -4.49 18.55 -25.38
CA LYS A 22 -4.25 17.88 -26.67
C LYS A 22 -5.28 18.33 -27.70
N GLN A 23 -4.77 19.16 -28.62
CA GLN A 23 -5.43 19.69 -29.79
C GLN A 23 -5.53 18.60 -30.86
N THR A 24 -6.75 18.28 -31.34
CA THR A 24 -7.03 17.79 -32.71
C THR A 24 -8.52 17.99 -33.06
N SER A 25 -8.80 19.06 -33.81
CA SER A 25 -9.72 19.20 -34.97
C SER A 25 -10.98 18.32 -35.14
N ASN A 26 -12.19 18.92 -35.14
CA ASN A 26 -13.05 19.22 -36.32
C ASN A 26 -14.55 19.46 -36.01
N THR A 27 -15.00 20.70 -36.30
CA THR A 27 -16.28 21.18 -36.90
C THR A 27 -17.66 21.03 -36.21
N PRO A 28 -18.64 21.94 -36.54
CA PRO A 28 -19.58 22.55 -35.59
C PRO A 28 -21.08 22.30 -35.86
N THR A 29 -21.92 22.59 -34.87
CA THR A 29 -23.37 22.92 -34.97
C THR A 29 -23.78 23.51 -33.61
N GLU A 30 -23.97 24.83 -33.51
CA GLU A 30 -25.24 25.57 -33.66
C GLU A 30 -26.20 25.47 -32.44
N ASN A 31 -26.44 26.66 -31.85
CA ASN A 31 -27.63 27.12 -31.11
C ASN A 31 -27.86 26.51 -29.71
N GLU A 32 -28.29 27.19 -28.64
CA GLU A 32 -29.06 28.44 -28.48
C GLU A 32 -28.65 29.19 -27.20
N ASP A 33 -28.81 30.51 -27.26
CA ASP A 33 -28.95 31.43 -26.14
C ASP A 33 -30.13 31.08 -25.23
N THR A 34 -29.95 31.19 -23.92
CA THR A 34 -31.03 31.69 -23.04
C THR A 34 -30.43 32.45 -21.87
N ARG A 35 -30.29 33.77 -22.06
CA ARG A 35 -30.15 34.74 -20.98
C ARG A 35 -31.49 34.88 -20.27
N VAL A 36 -31.55 34.55 -18.98
CA VAL A 36 -32.63 35.03 -18.09
C VAL A 36 -32.06 36.16 -17.25
N SER A 37 -32.58 37.35 -17.54
CA SER A 37 -32.31 38.60 -16.85
C SER A 37 -32.83 38.56 -15.41
N THR A 38 -31.94 38.79 -14.45
CA THR A 38 -32.31 39.28 -13.11
C THR A 38 -32.61 40.78 -13.17
N PRO A 39 -33.67 41.28 -12.53
CA PRO A 39 -33.89 42.71 -12.44
C PRO A 39 -32.95 43.32 -11.41
N ILE A 40 -32.35 44.45 -11.79
CA ILE A 40 -31.62 45.36 -10.92
C ILE A 40 -32.64 46.07 -10.03
N ALA A 41 -32.54 45.86 -8.72
CA ALA A 41 -33.01 46.81 -7.73
C ALA A 41 -31.76 47.43 -7.09
N SER A 42 -31.58 48.72 -7.38
CA SER A 42 -30.63 49.58 -6.70
C SER A 42 -31.20 49.90 -5.34
N ASP A 43 -30.50 49.53 -4.27
CA ASP A 43 -30.58 50.29 -3.03
C ASP A 43 -29.17 50.37 -2.43
N ASP A 44 -28.83 51.60 -2.09
CA ASP A 44 -27.55 52.06 -1.58
C ASP A 44 -27.50 51.72 -0.08
N SER A 45 -26.34 51.29 0.44
CA SER A 45 -25.99 51.07 1.88
C SER A 45 -25.70 49.63 2.36
N GLU A 46 -24.90 48.79 1.68
CA GLU A 46 -24.33 47.57 2.33
C GLU A 46 -22.89 47.24 1.87
N GLN A 47 -21.94 48.16 2.09
CA GLN A 47 -20.50 47.86 1.88
C GLN A 47 -19.82 47.02 2.99
N PRO A 48 -20.19 47.06 4.29
CA PRO A 48 -19.48 46.26 5.28
C PRO A 48 -19.87 44.77 5.27
N GLN A 49 -21.06 44.39 4.80
CA GLN A 49 -21.50 43.00 4.79
C GLN A 49 -20.95 42.17 3.61
N ARG A 50 -20.66 42.79 2.47
CA ARG A 50 -20.10 42.10 1.30
C ARG A 50 -18.67 41.60 1.52
N GLU A 51 -17.85 42.39 2.23
CA GLU A 51 -16.49 41.99 2.59
C GLU A 51 -16.52 40.82 3.59
N HIS A 52 -17.38 40.89 4.61
CA HIS A 52 -17.59 39.79 5.55
C HIS A 52 -18.12 38.50 4.89
N LEU A 53 -19.03 38.60 3.92
CA LEU A 53 -19.49 37.45 3.14
C LEU A 53 -18.38 36.88 2.24
N SER A 54 -17.59 37.74 1.60
CA SER A 54 -16.44 37.29 0.78
C SER A 54 -15.37 36.59 1.61
N GLN A 55 -15.14 37.07 2.84
CA GLN A 55 -14.18 36.50 3.78
C GLN A 55 -14.69 35.21 4.41
N ALA A 56 -16.00 35.11 4.70
CA ALA A 56 -16.65 33.88 5.14
C ALA A 56 -16.65 32.80 4.04
N VAL A 57 -16.85 33.19 2.77
CA VAL A 57 -16.75 32.30 1.62
C VAL A 57 -15.30 31.85 1.41
N ALA A 58 -14.31 32.74 1.53
CA ALA A 58 -12.89 32.39 1.46
C ALA A 58 -12.50 31.39 2.57
N GLN A 59 -12.92 31.63 3.82
CA GLN A 59 -12.69 30.71 4.94
C GLN A 59 -13.39 29.35 4.75
N LEU A 60 -14.59 29.32 4.16
CA LEU A 60 -15.28 28.07 3.81
C LEU A 60 -14.57 27.33 2.68
N THR A 61 -13.94 28.05 1.75
CA THR A 61 -13.18 27.48 0.63
C THR A 61 -11.87 26.88 1.14
N ASP A 62 -11.13 27.60 1.99
CA ASP A 62 -9.92 27.11 2.66
C ASP A 62 -10.20 25.89 3.55
N ARG A 63 -11.35 25.86 4.21
CA ARG A 63 -11.77 24.72 5.04
C ARG A 63 -12.26 23.52 4.21
N ARG A 64 -12.62 23.73 2.94
CA ARG A 64 -13.04 22.69 1.97
C ARG A 64 -11.90 22.15 1.10
N GLU A 65 -10.82 22.92 0.91
CA GLU A 65 -9.60 22.48 0.21
C GLU A 65 -9.06 21.10 0.66
N PRO A 66 -8.95 20.76 1.95
CA PRO A 66 -8.47 19.42 2.35
C PRO A 66 -9.41 18.29 1.92
N TYR A 67 -10.72 18.54 1.90
CA TYR A 67 -11.71 17.56 1.42
C TYR A 67 -11.65 17.42 -0.09
N ARG A 68 -11.43 18.52 -0.82
CA ARG A 68 -11.26 18.52 -2.27
C ARG A 68 -10.02 17.73 -2.69
N GLN A 69 -8.88 17.95 -2.03
CA GLN A 69 -7.65 17.17 -2.25
C GLN A 69 -7.86 15.68 -1.94
N THR A 70 -8.61 15.36 -0.88
CA THR A 70 -8.94 13.97 -0.54
C THR A 70 -9.81 13.32 -1.62
N VAL A 71 -10.81 14.05 -2.14
CA VAL A 71 -11.68 13.56 -3.22
C VAL A 71 -10.90 13.38 -4.53
N GLU A 72 -10.02 14.31 -4.89
CA GLU A 72 -9.13 14.18 -6.05
C GLU A 72 -8.22 12.95 -5.93
N LEU A 73 -7.61 12.73 -4.75
CA LEU A 73 -6.80 11.54 -4.49
C LEU A 73 -7.60 10.23 -4.61
N ILE A 74 -8.85 10.23 -4.13
CA ILE A 74 -9.75 9.07 -4.26
C ILE A 74 -10.05 8.80 -5.73
N LEU A 75 -10.37 9.84 -6.51
CA LEU A 75 -10.67 9.71 -7.94
C LEU A 75 -9.47 9.19 -8.74
N ASP A 76 -8.27 9.70 -8.46
CA ASP A 76 -7.03 9.22 -9.08
C ASP A 76 -6.78 7.75 -8.75
N LYS A 77 -6.98 7.35 -7.48
CA LYS A 77 -6.83 5.95 -7.06
C LYS A 77 -7.88 5.04 -7.67
N VAL A 78 -9.12 5.50 -7.81
CA VAL A 78 -10.16 4.74 -8.52
C VAL A 78 -9.79 4.56 -9.99
N SER A 79 -9.29 5.60 -10.66
CA SER A 79 -8.84 5.51 -12.05
C SER A 79 -7.65 4.55 -12.23
N GLU A 80 -6.70 4.56 -11.30
CA GLU A 80 -5.55 3.64 -11.30
C GLU A 80 -6.01 2.18 -11.10
N LEU A 81 -6.98 1.96 -10.20
CA LEU A 81 -7.58 0.64 -9.99
C LEU A 81 -8.37 0.16 -11.21
N GLU A 82 -9.15 1.02 -11.86
CA GLU A 82 -9.87 0.68 -13.09
C GLU A 82 -8.90 0.25 -14.20
N HIS A 83 -7.76 0.95 -14.33
CA HIS A 83 -6.74 0.59 -15.30
C HIS A 83 -6.11 -0.78 -14.98
N THR A 84 -5.77 -1.03 -13.72
CA THR A 84 -5.19 -2.30 -13.26
C THR A 84 -6.15 -3.47 -13.49
N ILE A 85 -7.43 -3.29 -13.18
CA ILE A 85 -8.47 -4.31 -13.42
C ILE A 85 -8.58 -4.64 -14.91
N TYR A 86 -8.50 -3.63 -15.79
CA TYR A 86 -8.54 -3.84 -17.23
C TYR A 86 -7.33 -4.64 -17.73
N GLU A 87 -6.13 -4.34 -17.23
CA GLU A 87 -4.92 -5.09 -17.56
C GLU A 87 -4.99 -6.54 -17.07
N ASP A 88 -5.48 -6.76 -15.85
CA ASP A 88 -5.67 -8.09 -15.27
C ASP A 88 -6.65 -8.92 -16.10
N GLN A 89 -7.77 -8.35 -16.55
CA GLN A 89 -8.71 -9.02 -17.44
C GLN A 89 -8.07 -9.41 -18.77
N GLN A 90 -7.21 -8.56 -19.33
CA GLN A 90 -6.51 -8.87 -20.57
C GLN A 90 -5.48 -10.00 -20.37
N GLN A 91 -4.78 -10.02 -19.25
CA GLN A 91 -3.84 -11.09 -18.89
C GLN A 91 -4.56 -12.40 -18.62
N GLU A 92 -5.69 -12.36 -17.91
CA GLU A 92 -6.53 -13.52 -17.66
C GLU A 92 -7.02 -14.14 -18.98
N PHE A 93 -7.50 -13.32 -19.91
CA PHE A 93 -7.91 -13.80 -21.23
C PHE A 93 -6.76 -14.51 -21.98
N LYS A 94 -5.55 -13.93 -21.96
CA LYS A 94 -4.36 -14.56 -22.56
C LYS A 94 -4.04 -15.91 -21.90
N LEU A 95 -4.15 -16.00 -20.58
CA LEU A 95 -3.91 -17.23 -19.83
C LEU A 95 -4.97 -18.30 -20.15
N ARG A 96 -6.25 -17.94 -20.21
CA ARG A 96 -7.33 -18.85 -20.61
C ARG A 96 -7.09 -19.41 -22.01
N MET A 97 -6.72 -18.55 -22.96
CA MET A 97 -6.38 -18.96 -24.33
C MET A 97 -5.12 -19.82 -24.42
N ALA A 98 -4.14 -19.63 -23.54
CA ALA A 98 -2.96 -20.48 -23.49
C ALA A 98 -3.30 -21.87 -22.91
N LEU A 99 -4.15 -21.91 -21.89
CA LEU A 99 -4.61 -23.14 -21.25
C LEU A 99 -5.46 -23.99 -22.20
N GLU A 100 -6.36 -23.38 -22.97
CA GLU A 100 -7.18 -24.06 -23.97
C GLU A 100 -6.29 -24.74 -25.03
N ARG A 101 -5.33 -24.02 -25.61
CA ARG A 101 -4.37 -24.59 -26.56
C ARG A 101 -3.52 -25.71 -25.99
N GLN A 102 -3.12 -25.62 -24.72
CA GLN A 102 -2.40 -26.72 -24.07
C GLN A 102 -3.30 -27.94 -23.88
N THR A 103 -4.55 -27.70 -23.52
CA THR A 103 -5.54 -28.76 -23.33
C THR A 103 -5.80 -29.49 -24.66
N GLU A 104 -6.01 -28.76 -25.75
CA GLU A 104 -6.14 -29.32 -27.10
C GLU A 104 -4.91 -30.18 -27.47
N ARG A 105 -3.70 -29.65 -27.25
CA ARG A 105 -2.46 -30.38 -27.53
C ARG A 105 -2.34 -31.68 -26.71
N ILE A 106 -2.79 -31.68 -25.46
CA ILE A 106 -2.81 -32.89 -24.63
C ILE A 106 -3.79 -33.92 -25.21
N HIS A 107 -4.96 -33.49 -25.69
CA HIS A 107 -5.93 -34.38 -26.33
C HIS A 107 -5.35 -34.99 -27.63
N GLU A 108 -4.65 -34.20 -28.46
CA GLU A 108 -3.97 -34.71 -29.66
C GLU A 108 -2.87 -35.74 -29.33
N LEU A 109 -2.07 -35.47 -28.29
CA LEU A 109 -1.04 -36.39 -27.82
C LEU A 109 -1.63 -37.68 -27.26
N ASN A 110 -2.73 -37.60 -26.52
CA ASN A 110 -3.44 -38.78 -26.01
C ASN A 110 -4.01 -39.62 -27.15
N PHE A 111 -4.63 -38.98 -28.15
CA PHE A 111 -5.10 -39.68 -29.35
C PHE A 111 -3.95 -40.38 -30.07
N SER A 112 -2.83 -39.68 -30.27
CA SER A 112 -1.63 -40.25 -30.90
C SER A 112 -1.09 -41.45 -30.09
N LEU A 113 -1.02 -41.32 -28.77
CA LEU A 113 -0.60 -42.39 -27.88
C LEU A 113 -1.52 -43.62 -28.00
N ASP A 114 -2.83 -43.41 -28.01
CA ASP A 114 -3.80 -44.52 -28.07
C ASP A 114 -3.80 -45.20 -29.44
N THR A 115 -3.64 -44.44 -30.54
CA THR A 115 -3.43 -45.04 -31.87
C THR A 115 -2.17 -45.91 -31.91
N GLU A 116 -1.09 -45.47 -31.25
CA GLU A 116 0.16 -46.22 -31.27
C GLU A 116 0.17 -47.39 -30.29
N LYS A 117 -0.57 -47.31 -29.18
CA LYS A 117 -0.90 -48.49 -28.37
C LYS A 117 -1.65 -49.52 -29.19
N GLN A 118 -2.67 -49.13 -29.96
CA GLN A 118 -3.44 -50.05 -30.79
C GLN A 118 -2.55 -50.71 -31.87
N ARG A 119 -1.67 -49.93 -32.50
CA ARG A 119 -0.68 -50.46 -33.45
C ARG A 119 0.26 -51.45 -32.79
N ASN A 120 0.79 -51.12 -31.62
CA ASN A 120 1.69 -51.99 -30.86
C ASN A 120 0.99 -53.26 -30.39
N GLU A 121 -0.28 -53.18 -29.97
CA GLU A 121 -1.09 -54.33 -29.60
C GLU A 121 -1.27 -55.29 -30.79
N ARG A 122 -1.61 -54.77 -31.97
CA ARG A 122 -1.68 -55.56 -33.21
C ARG A 122 -0.33 -56.20 -33.55
N LEU A 123 0.77 -55.47 -33.39
CA LEU A 123 2.11 -56.00 -33.61
C LEU A 123 2.43 -57.16 -32.64
N VAL A 124 2.09 -57.00 -31.36
CA VAL A 124 2.25 -58.06 -30.35
C VAL A 124 1.38 -59.27 -30.67
N GLN A 125 0.14 -59.07 -31.13
CA GLN A 125 -0.73 -60.17 -31.58
C GLN A 125 -0.14 -60.92 -32.77
N LEU A 126 0.40 -60.21 -33.77
CA LEU A 126 1.08 -60.82 -34.91
C LEU A 126 2.33 -61.61 -34.47
N LEU A 127 3.16 -61.04 -33.60
CA LEU A 127 4.34 -61.74 -33.07
C LEU A 127 3.97 -63.00 -32.28
N ARG A 128 2.88 -62.98 -31.51
CA ARG A 128 2.39 -64.16 -30.78
C ARG A 128 1.70 -65.18 -31.68
N GLY A 129 1.02 -64.75 -32.75
CA GLY A 129 0.38 -65.65 -33.73
C GLY A 129 1.39 -66.39 -34.60
N VAL A 130 2.56 -65.81 -34.84
CA VAL A 130 3.68 -66.46 -35.55
C VAL A 130 4.25 -67.66 -34.77
N ASP A 131 4.08 -67.71 -33.44
CA ASP A 131 4.54 -68.83 -32.61
C ASP A 131 3.52 -69.99 -32.49
N THR A 132 2.27 -69.82 -32.95
CA THR A 132 1.20 -70.83 -32.79
C THR A 132 0.78 -71.58 -34.07
N ASP A 133 1.17 -71.11 -35.26
CA ASP A 133 0.80 -71.75 -36.55
C ASP A 133 1.93 -72.60 -37.17
N SER A 134 2.84 -73.15 -36.36
CA SER A 134 3.84 -74.12 -36.79
C SER A 134 3.57 -75.50 -36.16
N CYS A 135 2.45 -76.11 -36.55
CA CYS A 135 2.23 -77.56 -36.38
C CYS A 135 1.86 -78.17 -37.74
N SER A 136 2.89 -78.61 -38.49
CA SER A 136 2.81 -79.71 -39.45
C SER A 136 4.19 -79.97 -40.06
N GLU A 137 4.77 -81.12 -39.70
CA GLU A 137 5.69 -81.93 -40.53
C GLU A 137 6.97 -81.25 -41.06
N SER A 138 8.07 -81.40 -40.30
CA SER A 138 9.38 -81.87 -40.82
C SER A 138 10.48 -81.69 -39.78
N GLU A 139 10.76 -82.78 -39.06
CA GLU A 139 11.98 -82.98 -38.30
C GLU A 139 13.19 -83.03 -39.28
N SER A 140 13.87 -81.90 -39.53
CA SER A 140 15.29 -81.90 -39.96
C SER A 140 16.02 -80.55 -39.96
N GLU A 141 15.37 -79.39 -39.78
CA GLU A 141 16.07 -78.09 -39.88
C GLU A 141 16.43 -77.42 -38.53
N SER A 142 15.90 -77.90 -37.41
CA SER A 142 16.00 -77.22 -36.11
C SER A 142 17.38 -77.32 -35.43
N ARG A 143 18.26 -78.24 -35.87
CA ARG A 143 19.66 -78.33 -35.39
C ARG A 143 20.64 -77.43 -36.14
N LEU A 144 20.39 -77.10 -37.41
CA LEU A 144 21.24 -76.17 -38.17
C LEU A 144 21.05 -74.71 -37.73
N LEU A 145 19.84 -74.34 -37.31
CA LEU A 145 19.51 -72.99 -36.84
C LEU A 145 20.05 -72.65 -35.45
N ARG A 146 20.40 -73.64 -34.61
CA ARG A 146 21.04 -73.40 -33.30
C ARG A 146 22.55 -73.15 -33.40
N SER A 147 23.21 -73.63 -34.44
CA SER A 147 24.64 -73.38 -34.67
C SER A 147 24.92 -71.96 -35.21
N MET A 148 23.94 -71.33 -35.88
CA MET A 148 24.07 -69.96 -36.43
C MET A 148 23.85 -68.83 -35.42
N ARG A 149 23.48 -69.13 -34.17
CA ARG A 149 23.07 -68.11 -33.18
C ARG A 149 24.20 -67.44 -32.41
N LEU A 150 25.47 -67.81 -32.61
CA LEU A 150 26.60 -67.23 -31.86
C LEU A 150 27.76 -66.72 -32.73
N GLY A 151 27.69 -66.83 -34.06
CA GLY A 151 28.72 -66.33 -34.99
C GLY A 151 28.41 -65.00 -35.69
N SER A 152 27.23 -64.42 -35.50
CA SER A 152 26.62 -63.57 -36.53
C SER A 152 26.29 -62.15 -36.11
N LYS A 153 26.89 -61.58 -35.04
CA LYS A 153 26.78 -60.12 -34.86
C LYS A 153 27.46 -59.37 -36.01
N SER A 154 28.59 -59.87 -36.53
CA SER A 154 29.25 -59.28 -37.70
C SER A 154 28.41 -59.46 -38.98
N GLU A 155 28.02 -60.70 -39.28
CA GLU A 155 27.24 -61.02 -40.50
C GLU A 155 25.88 -60.30 -40.58
N LEU A 156 25.22 -60.04 -39.44
CA LEU A 156 23.98 -59.26 -39.40
C LEU A 156 24.19 -57.80 -39.83
N TYR A 157 25.28 -57.15 -39.42
CA TYR A 157 25.58 -55.78 -39.85
C TYR A 157 26.06 -55.74 -41.31
N ASP A 158 26.74 -56.79 -41.77
CA ASP A 158 27.18 -56.94 -43.16
C ASP A 158 26.01 -57.22 -44.13
N SER A 159 24.90 -57.77 -43.63
CA SER A 159 23.64 -57.97 -44.38
C SER A 159 22.80 -56.70 -44.55
N ILE A 160 23.06 -55.68 -43.73
CA ILE A 160 22.34 -54.40 -43.78
C ILE A 160 22.99 -53.54 -44.84
N SER A 161 22.18 -53.04 -45.80
CA SER A 161 22.66 -52.11 -46.80
C SER A 161 23.41 -50.92 -46.15
N PRO A 162 24.68 -50.67 -46.51
CA PRO A 162 25.45 -49.54 -45.98
C PRO A 162 24.72 -48.20 -46.17
N MET A 163 23.95 -48.05 -47.26
CA MET A 163 23.12 -46.86 -47.50
C MET A 163 22.00 -46.71 -46.47
N LEU A 164 21.34 -47.81 -46.08
CA LEU A 164 20.27 -47.78 -45.09
C LEU A 164 20.85 -47.45 -43.70
N MET A 165 22.00 -48.01 -43.35
CA MET A 165 22.69 -47.70 -42.10
C MET A 165 23.10 -46.21 -42.03
N GLN A 166 23.63 -45.68 -43.13
CA GLN A 166 23.96 -44.25 -43.26
C GLN A 166 22.72 -43.36 -43.12
N GLN A 167 21.61 -43.72 -43.80
CA GLN A 167 20.35 -42.98 -43.69
C GLN A 167 19.84 -42.96 -42.24
N ARG A 168 19.83 -44.10 -41.54
CA ARG A 168 19.41 -44.18 -40.13
C ARG A 168 20.33 -43.38 -39.21
N TYR A 169 21.63 -43.41 -39.47
CA TYR A 169 22.59 -42.60 -38.74
C TYR A 169 22.33 -41.10 -38.94
N ASP A 170 22.06 -40.65 -40.16
CA ASP A 170 21.79 -39.24 -40.46
C ASP A 170 20.45 -38.77 -39.88
N GLU A 171 19.40 -39.61 -39.92
CA GLU A 171 18.13 -39.39 -39.23
C GLU A 171 18.35 -39.24 -37.71
N LEU A 172 19.08 -40.16 -37.09
CA LEU A 172 19.38 -40.12 -35.66
C LEU A 172 20.22 -38.89 -35.28
N LYS A 173 21.23 -38.56 -36.09
CA LYS A 173 22.11 -37.40 -35.87
C LYS A 173 21.35 -36.08 -35.99
N SER A 174 20.43 -35.96 -36.95
CA SER A 174 19.59 -34.76 -37.10
C SER A 174 18.61 -34.62 -35.92
N SER A 175 17.96 -35.71 -35.52
CA SER A 175 17.08 -35.76 -34.35
C SER A 175 17.82 -35.40 -33.05
N HIS A 176 19.01 -35.98 -32.82
CA HIS A 176 19.85 -35.66 -31.67
C HIS A 176 20.25 -34.18 -31.63
N ARG A 177 20.65 -33.60 -32.77
CA ARG A 177 20.97 -32.17 -32.86
C ARG A 177 19.74 -31.29 -32.57
N GLN A 178 18.57 -31.67 -33.05
CA GLN A 178 17.32 -30.95 -32.77
C GLN A 178 16.97 -31.03 -31.29
N ALA A 179 17.03 -32.22 -30.68
CA ALA A 179 16.78 -32.43 -29.26
C ALA A 179 17.74 -31.59 -28.41
N HIS A 180 19.04 -31.59 -28.73
CA HIS A 180 20.04 -30.79 -28.02
C HIS A 180 19.76 -29.27 -28.11
N ARG A 181 19.33 -28.78 -29.28
CA ARG A 181 18.92 -27.37 -29.43
C ARG A 181 17.67 -27.05 -28.60
N GLN A 182 16.70 -27.95 -28.55
CA GLN A 182 15.51 -27.77 -27.71
C GLN A 182 15.84 -27.79 -26.22
N LEU A 183 16.71 -28.69 -25.78
CA LEU A 183 17.19 -28.76 -24.40
C LEU A 183 17.86 -27.44 -23.99
N ALA A 184 18.79 -26.93 -24.81
CA ALA A 184 19.46 -25.66 -24.54
C ALA A 184 18.48 -24.47 -24.46
N LYS A 185 17.42 -24.46 -25.28
CA LYS A 185 16.34 -23.46 -25.19
C LYS A 185 15.58 -23.58 -23.86
N LYS A 186 15.24 -24.80 -23.44
CA LYS A 186 14.55 -25.05 -22.17
C LYS A 186 15.43 -24.67 -20.97
N ASP A 187 16.71 -24.99 -20.99
CA ASP A 187 17.66 -24.60 -19.93
C ASP A 187 17.76 -23.08 -19.79
N LYS A 188 17.79 -22.34 -20.92
CA LYS A 188 17.77 -20.87 -20.90
C LYS A 188 16.49 -20.34 -20.23
N VAL A 189 15.33 -20.90 -20.57
CA VAL A 189 14.04 -20.50 -19.98
C VAL A 189 14.02 -20.82 -18.48
N ILE A 190 14.50 -21.99 -18.07
CA ILE A 190 14.59 -22.37 -16.65
C ILE A 190 15.47 -21.39 -15.87
N LYS A 191 16.61 -20.98 -16.43
CA LYS A 191 17.48 -19.98 -15.79
C LYS A 191 16.77 -18.63 -15.63
N MET A 192 16.09 -18.15 -16.67
CA MET A 192 15.30 -16.91 -16.60
C MET A 192 14.21 -16.99 -15.52
N LEU A 193 13.42 -18.06 -15.51
CA LEU A 193 12.35 -18.25 -14.53
C LEU A 193 12.88 -18.33 -13.09
N ARG A 194 14.07 -18.92 -12.89
CA ARG A 194 14.73 -18.92 -11.57
C ARG A 194 15.10 -17.52 -11.12
N CYS A 195 15.68 -16.71 -12.00
CA CYS A 195 15.98 -15.31 -11.71
C CYS A 195 14.70 -14.52 -11.38
N ASP A 196 13.63 -14.71 -12.16
CA ASP A 196 12.35 -14.04 -11.93
C ASP A 196 11.75 -14.43 -10.57
N LEU A 197 11.82 -15.72 -10.20
CA LEU A 197 11.38 -16.20 -8.89
C LEU A 197 12.20 -15.60 -7.73
N GLU A 198 13.51 -15.46 -7.90
CA GLU A 198 14.39 -14.82 -6.90
C GLU A 198 14.02 -13.35 -6.71
N VAL A 199 13.78 -12.62 -7.80
CA VAL A 199 13.33 -11.22 -7.76
C VAL A 199 11.96 -11.11 -7.08
N LEU A 200 11.02 -11.99 -7.44
CA LEU A 200 9.67 -11.98 -6.88
C LEU A 200 9.70 -12.31 -5.38
N ARG A 201 10.54 -13.24 -4.96
CA ARG A 201 10.78 -13.55 -3.56
C ARG A 201 11.35 -12.35 -2.81
N GLY A 202 12.32 -11.64 -3.37
CA GLY A 202 12.85 -10.42 -2.79
C GLY A 202 11.79 -9.33 -2.61
N LYS A 203 10.91 -9.15 -3.61
CA LYS A 203 9.77 -8.22 -3.52
C LYS A 203 8.78 -8.64 -2.41
N TYR A 204 8.45 -9.92 -2.34
CA TYR A 204 7.58 -10.46 -1.29
C TYR A 204 8.16 -10.24 0.11
N ASP A 205 9.46 -10.53 0.29
CA ASP A 205 10.15 -10.34 1.56
C ASP A 205 10.18 -8.86 1.97
N SER A 206 10.36 -7.94 1.01
CA SER A 206 10.27 -6.49 1.22
C SER A 206 8.88 -6.08 1.70
N ILE A 207 7.83 -6.47 0.98
CA ILE A 207 6.44 -6.15 1.36
C ILE A 207 6.11 -6.71 2.75
N CYS A 208 6.56 -7.93 3.07
CA CYS A 208 6.39 -8.51 4.40
C CYS A 208 7.11 -7.72 5.49
N SER A 209 8.30 -7.19 5.20
CA SER A 209 9.04 -6.31 6.11
C SER A 209 8.28 -5.01 6.36
N ASP A 210 7.82 -4.36 5.30
CA ASP A 210 7.09 -3.09 5.36
C ASP A 210 5.78 -3.23 6.13
N TYR A 211 5.01 -4.29 5.88
CA TYR A 211 3.81 -4.61 6.64
C TYR A 211 4.10 -4.75 8.15
N ARG A 212 5.16 -5.47 8.52
CA ARG A 212 5.54 -5.63 9.93
C ARG A 212 6.00 -4.31 10.56
N ASN A 213 6.64 -3.44 9.79
CA ASN A 213 7.07 -2.13 10.25
C ASN A 213 5.87 -1.20 10.50
N GLU A 214 4.94 -1.12 9.55
CA GLU A 214 3.73 -0.31 9.71
C GLU A 214 2.83 -0.85 10.82
N HIS A 215 2.73 -2.18 10.97
CA HIS A 215 2.00 -2.77 12.09
C HIS A 215 2.59 -2.37 13.45
N ARG A 216 3.93 -2.41 13.59
CA ARG A 216 4.60 -1.94 14.82
C ARG A 216 4.35 -0.45 15.07
N ARG A 217 4.47 0.38 14.03
CA ARG A 217 4.24 1.82 14.12
C ARG A 217 2.80 2.14 14.54
N LEU A 218 1.83 1.39 14.03
CA LEU A 218 0.42 1.50 14.43
C LEU A 218 0.22 1.12 15.90
N ASN A 219 0.83 0.01 16.36
CA ASN A 219 0.75 -0.41 17.76
C ASN A 219 1.38 0.64 18.71
N ASP A 220 2.49 1.26 18.31
CA ASP A 220 3.13 2.34 19.07
C ASP A 220 2.24 3.60 19.11
N LEU A 221 1.54 3.90 18.02
CA LEU A 221 0.58 5.01 17.97
C LEU A 221 -0.63 4.71 18.88
N TYR A 222 -1.16 3.49 18.82
CA TYR A 222 -2.29 3.05 19.63
C TYR A 222 -1.97 3.10 21.12
N THR A 223 -0.79 2.58 21.52
CA THR A 223 -0.32 2.65 22.92
C THR A 223 -0.21 4.10 23.39
N ARG A 224 0.42 4.98 22.59
CA ARG A 224 0.52 6.41 22.93
C ARG A 224 -0.85 7.08 23.04
N TYR A 225 -1.79 6.73 22.18
CA TYR A 225 -3.15 7.24 22.24
C TYR A 225 -3.86 6.81 23.53
N LEU A 226 -3.74 5.53 23.93
CA LEU A 226 -4.29 5.04 25.19
C LEU A 226 -3.69 5.75 26.40
N ASP A 227 -2.37 5.93 26.42
CA ASP A 227 -1.68 6.66 27.50
C ASP A 227 -2.16 8.11 27.58
N LEU A 228 -2.29 8.80 26.44
CA LEU A 228 -2.77 10.17 26.39
C LEU A 228 -4.22 10.27 26.86
N ARG A 229 -5.08 9.34 26.42
CA ARG A 229 -6.47 9.26 26.86
C ARG A 229 -6.57 9.05 28.36
N GLN A 230 -5.75 8.17 28.93
CA GLN A 230 -5.71 7.91 30.37
C GLN A 230 -5.22 9.13 31.15
N LYS A 231 -4.14 9.80 30.69
CA LYS A 231 -3.66 11.06 31.26
C LYS A 231 -4.73 12.15 31.24
N LYS A 232 -5.45 12.29 30.12
CA LYS A 232 -6.54 13.26 29.99
C LYS A 232 -7.70 12.93 30.92
N LYS A 233 -8.08 11.67 31.05
CA LYS A 233 -9.10 11.23 32.01
C LYS A 233 -8.70 11.58 33.44
N GLN A 234 -7.44 11.35 33.82
CA GLN A 234 -6.93 11.71 35.14
C GLN A 234 -6.92 13.24 35.36
N GLN A 235 -6.51 14.03 34.36
CA GLN A 235 -6.57 15.49 34.42
C GLN A 235 -8.00 16.00 34.65
N VAL A 236 -8.98 15.45 33.92
CA VAL A 236 -10.40 15.82 34.09
C VAL A 236 -10.91 15.43 35.47
N PHE A 237 -10.53 14.26 35.98
CA PHE A 237 -10.89 13.83 37.33
C PHE A 237 -10.34 14.79 38.40
N MET A 238 -9.04 15.09 38.35
CA MET A 238 -8.38 16.02 39.28
C MET A 238 -9.02 17.42 39.23
N LEU A 239 -9.35 17.91 38.03
CA LEU A 239 -10.01 19.20 37.88
C LEU A 239 -11.40 19.20 38.51
N LYS A 240 -12.18 18.14 38.28
CA LYS A 240 -13.52 17.99 38.88
C LYS A 240 -13.44 17.98 40.40
N GLU A 241 -12.47 17.26 40.97
CA GLU A 241 -12.25 17.20 42.42
C GLU A 241 -11.85 18.57 42.98
N THR A 242 -10.91 19.24 42.32
CA THR A 242 -10.47 20.61 42.68
C THR A 242 -11.63 21.61 42.65
N LEU A 243 -12.47 21.57 41.61
CA LEU A 243 -13.66 22.41 41.50
C LEU A 243 -14.71 22.05 42.58
N GLY A 244 -14.80 20.78 42.96
CA GLY A 244 -15.64 20.33 44.08
C GLY A 244 -15.24 21.03 45.38
N PHE A 245 -13.96 20.95 45.76
CA PHE A 245 -13.45 21.63 46.96
C PHE A 245 -13.64 23.15 46.90
N ALA A 246 -13.41 23.78 45.74
CA ALA A 246 -13.65 25.21 45.55
C ALA A 246 -15.12 25.59 45.75
N SER A 247 -16.04 24.78 45.20
CA SER A 247 -17.48 24.97 45.36
C SER A 247 -17.91 24.84 46.81
N GLU A 248 -17.35 23.89 47.55
CA GLU A 248 -17.61 23.72 48.98
C GLU A 248 -17.07 24.90 49.79
N CYS A 249 -15.85 25.38 49.50
CA CYS A 249 -15.32 26.61 50.12
C CYS A 249 -16.25 27.81 49.92
N ILE A 250 -16.76 28.03 48.69
CA ILE A 250 -17.68 29.13 48.40
C ILE A 250 -18.98 28.96 49.19
N MET A 251 -19.51 27.75 49.25
CA MET A 251 -20.76 27.43 49.96
C MET A 251 -20.64 27.71 51.46
N TYR A 252 -19.58 27.24 52.12
CA TYR A 252 -19.34 27.51 53.55
C TYR A 252 -19.04 28.99 53.83
N ALA A 253 -18.32 29.68 52.92
CA ALA A 253 -18.09 31.11 53.03
C ALA A 253 -19.40 31.90 52.94
N GLN A 254 -20.29 31.55 52.00
CA GLN A 254 -21.61 32.16 51.85
C GLN A 254 -22.49 31.91 53.08
N GLN A 255 -22.55 30.68 53.59
CA GLN A 255 -23.30 30.36 54.82
C GLN A 255 -22.82 31.19 56.02
N THR A 256 -21.51 31.39 56.16
CA THR A 256 -20.92 32.22 57.21
C THR A 256 -21.28 33.70 57.06
N ILE A 257 -21.25 34.23 55.83
CA ILE A 257 -21.61 35.63 55.52
C ILE A 257 -23.10 35.86 55.78
N ASP A 258 -23.97 34.94 55.34
CA ASP A 258 -25.42 35.03 55.52
C ASP A 258 -25.81 34.94 57.00
N GLY A 259 -25.14 34.07 57.77
CA GLY A 259 -25.31 33.97 59.22
C GLY A 259 -24.93 35.27 59.94
N CYS A 260 -23.77 35.85 59.60
CA CYS A 260 -23.32 37.14 60.15
C CYS A 260 -24.27 38.29 59.79
N SER A 261 -24.78 38.32 58.57
CA SER A 261 -25.72 39.34 58.08
C SER A 261 -27.06 39.32 58.83
N ARG A 262 -27.42 38.16 59.42
CA ARG A 262 -28.60 37.98 60.28
C ARG A 262 -28.32 38.22 61.77
N GLY A 263 -27.10 38.64 62.13
CA GLY A 263 -26.68 38.91 63.50
C GLY A 263 -26.28 37.67 64.31
N CYS A 264 -26.19 36.50 63.68
CA CYS A 264 -25.68 35.28 64.31
C CYS A 264 -24.15 35.32 64.40
N ARG A 265 -23.58 34.68 65.43
CA ARG A 265 -22.13 34.46 65.51
C ARG A 265 -21.71 33.44 64.43
N ILE A 266 -20.48 33.56 63.94
CA ILE A 266 -19.86 32.61 63.01
C ILE A 266 -19.97 31.20 63.61
N ASP A 267 -20.54 30.27 62.85
CA ASP A 267 -20.57 28.86 63.24
C ASP A 267 -19.13 28.30 63.15
N PRO A 268 -18.54 27.83 64.26
CA PRO A 268 -17.21 27.23 64.23
C PRO A 268 -17.12 26.00 63.32
N GLN A 269 -18.22 25.30 63.05
CA GLN A 269 -18.25 24.14 62.16
C GLN A 269 -18.09 24.55 60.69
N ASP A 270 -18.77 25.61 60.25
CA ASP A 270 -18.65 26.12 58.88
C ASP A 270 -17.25 26.67 58.60
N LEU A 271 -16.65 27.34 59.59
CA LEU A 271 -15.28 27.83 59.50
C LEU A 271 -14.26 26.68 59.45
N HIS A 272 -14.50 25.60 60.19
CA HIS A 272 -13.67 24.40 60.13
C HIS A 272 -13.77 23.71 58.77
N ASN A 273 -14.99 23.49 58.27
CA ASN A 273 -15.24 22.87 56.97
C ASN A 273 -14.66 23.72 55.81
N PHE A 274 -14.74 25.05 55.91
CA PHE A 274 -14.11 25.97 54.94
C PHE A 274 -12.60 25.76 54.89
N ASN A 275 -11.92 25.80 56.05
CA ASN A 275 -10.46 25.67 56.11
C ASN A 275 -10.00 24.28 55.63
N GLN A 276 -10.73 23.23 55.98
CA GLN A 276 -10.42 21.88 55.53
C GLN A 276 -10.55 21.75 54.00
N ASN A 277 -11.65 22.25 53.42
CA ASN A 277 -11.83 22.24 51.97
C ASN A 277 -10.84 23.15 51.25
N PHE A 278 -10.42 24.24 51.88
CA PHE A 278 -9.41 25.14 51.32
C PHE A 278 -8.04 24.46 51.23
N GLU A 279 -7.65 23.71 52.25
CA GLU A 279 -6.42 22.89 52.21
C GLU A 279 -6.49 21.81 51.13
N PHE A 280 -7.62 21.10 51.00
CA PHE A 280 -7.80 20.11 49.95
C PHE A 280 -7.84 20.71 48.54
N PHE A 281 -8.44 21.89 48.38
CA PHE A 281 -8.41 22.67 47.15
C PHE A 281 -6.98 23.04 46.77
N MET A 282 -6.20 23.61 47.70
CA MET A 282 -4.81 24.00 47.47
C MET A 282 -3.91 22.80 47.18
N HIS A 283 -4.15 21.66 47.84
CA HIS A 283 -3.44 20.42 47.55
C HIS A 283 -3.77 19.89 46.16
N SER A 284 -5.05 19.89 45.78
CA SER A 284 -5.51 19.41 44.47
C SER A 284 -5.07 20.31 43.31
N LEU A 285 -5.02 21.63 43.53
CA LEU A 285 -4.47 22.60 42.57
C LEU A 285 -2.98 22.36 42.28
N ARG A 286 -2.19 22.05 43.31
CA ARG A 286 -0.76 21.73 43.16
C ARG A 286 -0.54 20.43 42.38
N ASN A 287 -1.42 19.45 42.58
CA ASN A 287 -1.38 18.17 41.87
C ASN A 287 -2.01 18.25 40.47
N CYS A 288 -2.77 19.30 40.15
CA CYS A 288 -3.24 19.57 38.81
C CYS A 288 -2.06 20.01 37.91
N CYS A 289 -2.04 19.55 36.65
CA CYS A 289 -1.12 20.05 35.61
C CYS A 289 -1.19 21.58 35.41
N CYS A 290 -2.20 22.22 35.99
CA CYS A 290 -2.33 23.64 36.24
C CYS A 290 -1.03 24.27 36.76
N GLN A 291 -0.31 23.67 37.71
CA GLN A 291 0.92 24.26 38.27
C GLN A 291 2.06 24.33 37.25
N ARG A 292 2.21 23.31 36.40
CA ARG A 292 3.20 23.32 35.32
C ARG A 292 2.87 24.39 34.28
N ARG A 293 1.58 24.54 33.93
CA ARG A 293 1.12 25.57 33.00
C ARG A 293 1.23 26.98 33.59
N LEU A 294 1.01 27.13 34.90
CA LEU A 294 1.20 28.37 35.64
C LEU A 294 2.68 28.78 35.64
N LEU A 295 3.59 27.83 35.89
CA LEU A 295 5.03 28.08 35.82
C LEU A 295 5.47 28.44 34.39
N GLU A 296 4.94 27.78 33.36
CA GLU A 296 5.19 28.14 31.95
C GLU A 296 4.70 29.55 31.62
N LEU A 297 3.51 29.94 32.09
CA LEU A 297 2.96 31.29 31.86
C LEU A 297 3.75 32.36 32.63
N GLN A 298 4.13 32.07 33.87
CA GLN A 298 4.93 32.97 34.70
C GLN A 298 6.33 33.18 34.11
N GLN A 299 6.92 32.12 33.54
CA GLN A 299 8.20 32.19 32.83
C GLN A 299 8.08 32.97 31.50
N GLN A 300 6.95 32.86 30.79
CA GLN A 300 6.67 33.71 29.62
C GLN A 300 6.48 35.19 29.96
N GLU A 301 5.85 35.50 31.10
CA GLU A 301 5.70 36.89 31.58
C GLU A 301 7.05 37.50 31.98
N GLU A 302 7.94 36.72 32.61
CA GLU A 302 9.31 37.14 32.93
C GLU A 302 10.16 37.38 31.67
N GLU A 303 10.02 36.54 30.64
CA GLU A 303 10.69 36.72 29.35
C GLU A 303 10.20 37.98 28.60
N MET A 304 8.90 38.28 28.64
CA MET A 304 8.36 39.52 28.06
C MET A 304 8.83 40.77 28.81
N GLN A 305 8.91 40.73 30.14
CA GLN A 305 9.42 41.86 30.93
C GLN A 305 10.93 42.09 30.71
N GLN A 306 11.71 41.03 30.47
CA GLN A 306 13.13 41.17 30.11
C GLN A 306 13.31 41.75 28.70
N GLN A 307 12.44 41.42 27.74
CA GLN A 307 12.46 42.03 26.41
C GLN A 307 12.08 43.52 26.39
N GLU A 308 11.19 43.98 27.28
CA GLU A 308 10.87 45.41 27.43
C GLU A 308 12.01 46.23 28.06
N LEU A 309 12.92 45.59 28.82
CA LEU A 309 14.07 46.25 29.45
C LEU A 309 15.33 46.32 28.55
N GLU A 310 15.39 45.59 27.44
CA GLU A 310 16.56 45.57 26.52
C GLU A 310 16.49 46.57 25.35
N PHE A 311 15.45 47.41 25.25
CA PHE A 311 15.40 48.48 24.23
C PHE A 311 15.49 49.90 24.83
N PRO A 312 16.70 50.46 24.98
CA PRO A 312 16.89 51.89 24.83
C PRO A 312 17.25 52.21 23.36
N SER A 313 16.38 53.01 22.73
CA SER A 313 16.73 54.09 21.80
C SER A 313 17.95 53.88 20.89
N SER A 314 17.74 53.68 19.59
CA SER A 314 18.50 54.39 18.54
C SER A 314 17.77 54.33 17.19
N GLN A 315 17.49 55.52 16.67
CA GLN A 315 17.01 55.78 15.31
C GLN A 315 18.05 55.42 14.25
N GLU A 316 17.52 55.12 13.06
CA GLU A 316 18.07 55.39 11.72
C GLU A 316 19.43 54.80 11.31
N SER A 317 19.41 53.86 10.36
CA SER A 317 19.68 54.13 8.94
C SER A 317 20.28 52.92 8.17
N ASN A 318 19.79 52.78 6.93
CA ASN A 318 20.45 52.21 5.75
C ASN A 318 20.84 50.73 5.68
N ALA A 319 19.96 50.00 4.99
CA ALA A 319 20.21 49.22 3.78
C ALA A 319 21.64 48.74 3.42
N THR A 320 21.64 47.47 2.97
CA THR A 320 22.52 46.76 2.03
C THR A 320 23.72 45.95 2.56
N ASN A 321 23.49 44.63 2.47
CA ASN A 321 24.32 43.60 1.86
C ASN A 321 25.45 42.89 2.65
N SER A 322 25.31 41.57 2.55
CA SER A 322 26.32 40.54 2.23
C SER A 322 27.04 39.78 3.35
N THR A 323 26.49 38.58 3.57
CA THR A 323 27.13 37.28 3.30
C THR A 323 28.41 36.93 4.07
N SER A 324 28.21 36.11 5.10
CA SER A 324 29.19 35.21 5.70
C SER A 324 29.60 34.09 4.73
N GLN A 325 30.92 33.89 4.65
CA GLN A 325 31.58 32.80 3.97
C GLN A 325 31.65 31.53 4.84
N VAL A 326 31.42 30.39 4.17
CA VAL A 326 32.21 29.14 4.19
C VAL A 326 32.02 28.13 5.33
N GLU A 327 31.47 26.99 4.89
CA GLU A 327 31.73 25.57 5.21
C GLU A 327 32.77 25.23 6.30
N VAL A 328 32.49 24.17 7.09
CA VAL A 328 33.30 22.93 7.12
C VAL A 328 32.45 21.74 7.61
N ALA A 329 32.45 20.66 6.82
CA ALA A 329 31.96 19.33 7.15
C ALA A 329 32.98 18.48 7.93
N LYS A 330 32.52 17.56 8.80
CA LYS A 330 33.27 16.36 9.30
C LYS A 330 32.27 15.39 9.96
N GLN A 331 31.92 14.26 9.35
CA GLN A 331 32.62 12.95 9.28
C GLN A 331 32.21 11.92 10.36
N LYS A 332 31.52 10.88 9.85
CA LYS A 332 31.52 9.44 10.19
C LYS A 332 32.25 8.97 11.47
N ARG A 333 31.54 8.20 12.30
CA ARG A 333 32.10 7.11 13.11
C ARG A 333 31.42 5.77 12.82
N ARG A 334 32.24 4.83 12.32
CA ARG A 334 31.98 3.39 12.24
C ARG A 334 32.01 2.78 13.66
N SER A 335 31.15 1.80 13.94
CA SER A 335 31.30 0.90 15.09
C SER A 335 31.36 -0.55 14.61
N HIS A 336 32.44 -1.24 14.99
CA HIS A 336 32.74 -2.61 14.63
C HIS A 336 32.06 -3.62 15.57
N ARG A 337 31.51 -4.67 14.96
CA ARG A 337 30.89 -5.84 15.57
C ARG A 337 31.97 -6.85 15.98
N LYS A 338 32.03 -7.26 17.25
CA LYS A 338 32.81 -8.42 17.73
C LYS A 338 31.90 -9.64 17.86
N ARG A 339 32.28 -10.72 17.18
CA ARG A 339 31.83 -12.11 17.37
C ARG A 339 32.76 -12.75 18.40
N GLN A 340 32.22 -13.47 19.37
CA GLN A 340 32.90 -14.60 20.02
C GLN A 340 31.89 -15.72 20.20
N LYS A 341 32.30 -16.92 19.78
CA LYS A 341 31.76 -18.23 20.13
C LYS A 341 32.98 -19.05 20.59
N PRO A 342 32.82 -19.94 21.56
CA PRO A 342 33.17 -21.34 21.41
C PRO A 342 32.06 -22.10 20.68
#